data_AF-A0A545B2J8-F1
#
_entry.id   AF-A0A545B2J8-F1
#
_cell.length_a   1.000
_cell.length_b   1.000
_cell.length_c   1.000
_cell.angle_alpha   90.00
_cell.angle_beta   90.00
_cell.angle_gamma   90.00
#
_symmetry.space_group_name_H-M   'P 1'
#
loop_
_entity.id
_entity.type
_entity.pdbx_description
1 polymer ?
#
loop_
_entity_poly.entity_id
_entity_poly.type
_entity_poly.pdbx_seq_one_letter_code
_entity_poly.pdbx_strand_id
1 'polypeptide(L)' 'MHHLFTEKGFRGRGIGTALVDACKTKAKALSCRYLMVGTHPDNNEAQVFYENLGFMRRDGLPPRFSLRFEA' A
#
# COMPACT_ATOMS: atom_id res chain seq x y z
N MET A 1 -0.55 7.41 2.05
CA MET A 1 0.82 6.86 2.27
C MET A 1 1.68 7.35 1.13
N HIS A 2 2.78 8.06 1.41
CA HIS A 2 3.58 8.71 0.37
C HIS A 2 4.74 7.83 -0.10
N HIS A 3 5.46 7.20 0.82
CA HIS A 3 6.60 6.35 0.51
C HIS A 3 6.57 5.07 1.33
N LEU A 4 6.95 3.96 0.70
CA LEU A 4 7.17 2.68 1.33
C LEU A 4 8.37 2.03 0.63
N PHE A 5 9.39 1.68 1.40
CA PHE A 5 10.61 1.11 0.86
C PHE A 5 11.12 0.04 1.81
N THR A 6 11.58 -1.07 1.23
CA THR A 6 12.36 -2.09 1.93
C THR A 6 13.67 -2.23 1.17
N GLU A 7 14.77 -2.12 1.92
CA GLU A 7 16.11 -2.31 1.38
C GLU A 7 16.22 -3.68 0.71
N LYS A 8 16.95 -3.75 -0.41
CA LYS A 8 16.99 -4.90 -1.31
C LYS A 8 17.31 -6.22 -0.58
N GLY A 9 18.28 -6.23 0.32
CA GLY A 9 18.69 -7.44 1.08
C GLY A 9 17.63 -7.98 2.05
N PHE A 10 16.60 -7.19 2.33
CA PHE A 10 15.54 -7.48 3.29
C PHE A 10 14.17 -7.71 2.63
N ARG A 11 14.07 -7.64 1.30
CA ARG A 11 12.83 -7.95 0.57
C ARG A 11 12.50 -9.45 0.65
N GLY A 12 11.23 -9.78 0.43
CA GLY A 12 10.74 -11.17 0.51
C GLY A 12 10.59 -11.72 1.92
N ARG A 13 10.86 -10.93 2.96
CA ARG A 13 10.78 -11.32 4.38
C ARG A 13 9.54 -10.82 5.12
N GLY A 14 8.55 -10.29 4.39
CA GLY A 14 7.31 -9.76 4.97
C GLY A 14 7.40 -8.35 5.58
N ILE A 15 8.56 -7.68 5.55
CA ILE A 15 8.74 -6.34 6.15
C ILE A 15 7.82 -5.30 5.51
N GLY A 16 7.68 -5.30 4.18
CA GLY A 16 6.75 -4.39 3.49
C GLY A 16 5.30 -4.58 3.97
N THR A 17 4.87 -5.83 4.13
CA THR A 17 3.54 -6.17 4.66
C THR A 17 3.36 -5.63 6.08
N ALA A 18 4.33 -5.88 6.96
CA ALA A 18 4.28 -5.40 8.34
C ALA A 18 4.20 -3.86 8.42
N LEU A 19 4.93 -3.15 7.57
CA LEU A 19 4.86 -1.69 7.48
C LEU A 19 3.49 -1.20 7.00
N VAL A 20 2.88 -1.87 6.00
CA VAL A 20 1.53 -1.54 5.54
C VAL A 20 0.50 -1.82 6.63
N ASP A 21 0.64 -2.91 7.40
CA ASP A 21 -0.27 -3.22 8.51
C ASP A 21 -0.14 -2.21 9.65
N ALA A 22 1.06 -1.75 9.97
CA ALA A 22 1.26 -0.63 10.90
C ALA A 22 0.56 0.64 10.41
N CYS A 23 0.62 0.93 9.10
CA CYS A 23 -0.11 2.04 8.49
C CYS A 23 -1.63 1.87 8.59
N LYS A 24 -2.16 0.65 8.38
CA LYS A 24 -3.60 0.34 8.56
C LYS A 24 -4.03 0.61 10.00
N THR A 25 -3.29 0.09 10.97
CA THR A 25 -3.55 0.28 12.41
C THR A 25 -3.55 1.76 12.77
N LYS A 26 -2.54 2.52 12.34
CA LYS A 26 -2.46 3.95 12.62
C LYS A 26 -3.61 4.73 11.99
N ALA A 27 -3.98 4.42 10.74
CA ALA A 27 -5.07 5.10 10.06
C ALA A 27 -6.43 4.82 10.71
N LYS A 28 -6.69 3.57 11.11
CA LYS A 28 -7.89 3.21 11.89
C LYS A 28 -7.95 3.96 13.23
N ALA A 29 -6.84 4.03 13.96
CA ALA A 29 -6.76 4.78 15.22
C ALA A 29 -6.99 6.29 15.06
N LEU A 30 -6.76 6.82 13.85
CA LEU A 30 -7.05 8.21 13.48
C LEU A 30 -8.45 8.39 12.87
N SER A 31 -9.31 7.37 12.95
CA SER A 31 -10.66 7.37 12.34
C SER A 31 -10.65 7.66 10.83
N CYS A 32 -9.53 7.36 10.14
CA CYS A 32 -9.48 7.44 8.69
C CYS A 32 -10.35 6.36 8.08
N ARG A 33 -10.95 6.63 6.92
CA ARG A 33 -11.85 5.69 6.22
C ARG A 33 -11.15 4.82 5.18
N TYR A 34 -9.95 5.20 4.74
CA TYR A 34 -9.21 4.49 3.72
C TYR A 34 -7.72 4.85 3.74
N LEU A 35 -6.91 4.01 3.10
CA LEU A 35 -5.55 4.31 2.67
C LEU A 35 -5.50 4.46 1.15
N MET A 36 -4.66 5.36 0.66
CA MET A 36 -4.34 5.50 -0.76
C MET A 36 -2.82 5.57 -0.94
N VAL A 37 -2.35 4.97 -2.04
CA VAL A 37 -0.96 5.00 -2.49
C VAL A 37 -0.91 5.10 -4.01
N GLY A 38 0.08 5.81 -4.53
CA GLY A 38 0.41 5.83 -5.96
C GLY A 38 1.72 5.10 -6.21
N THR A 39 1.87 4.51 -7.40
CA THR A 39 3.13 3.89 -7.85
C THR A 39 3.55 4.47 -9.18
N HIS A 40 4.84 4.36 -9.51
CA HIS A 40 5.28 4.61 -10.88
C HIS A 40 4.62 3.59 -11.83
N PRO A 41 4.24 3.97 -13.07
CA PRO A 41 3.64 3.05 -14.05
C PRO A 41 4.44 1.76 -14.28
N ASP A 42 5.78 1.87 -14.28
CA ASP A 42 6.66 0.72 -14.54
C ASP A 42 7.02 -0.09 -13.28
N ASN A 43 6.58 0.33 -12.09
CA ASN A 43 6.86 -0.39 -10.85
C ASN A 43 5.84 -1.51 -10.63
N ASN A 44 5.88 -2.52 -11.51
CA ASN A 44 4.94 -3.64 -11.51
C ASN A 44 4.99 -4.45 -10.21
N GLU A 45 6.18 -4.59 -9.60
CA GLU A 45 6.34 -5.25 -8.30
C GLU A 45 5.52 -4.55 -7.20
N ALA A 46 5.56 -3.21 -7.14
CA ALA A 46 4.77 -2.47 -6.16
C ALA A 46 3.27 -2.55 -6.42
N GLN A 47 2.85 -2.56 -7.70
CA GLN A 47 1.43 -2.70 -8.07
C GLN A 47 0.87 -4.04 -7.57
N VAL A 48 1.54 -5.15 -7.94
CA VAL A 48 1.16 -6.50 -7.50
C VAL A 48 1.23 -6.62 -5.97
N PHE A 49 2.23 -6.01 -5.34
CA PHE A 49 2.35 -5.99 -3.88
C PHE A 49 1.12 -5.34 -3.21
N TYR A 50 0.67 -4.18 -3.67
CA TYR A 50 -0.51 -3.53 -3.08
C TYR A 50 -1.81 -4.27 -3.38
N GLU A 51 -1.96 -4.82 -4.58
CA GLU A 51 -3.12 -5.66 -4.94
C GLU A 51 -3.22 -6.90 -4.05
N ASN A 52 -2.10 -7.60 -3.82
CA ASN A 52 -2.04 -8.75 -2.90
C ASN A 52 -2.38 -8.39 -1.44
N LEU A 53 -2.23 -7.11 -1.05
CA LEU A 53 -2.61 -6.61 0.27
C LEU A 53 -4.07 -6.11 0.35
N GLY A 54 -4.85 -6.33 -0.71
CA GLY A 54 -6.27 -5.98 -0.80
C GLY A 54 -6.54 -4.54 -1.22
N PHE A 55 -5.52 -3.78 -1.64
CA PHE A 55 -5.77 -2.48 -2.23
C PHE A 55 -6.40 -2.67 -3.61
N MET A 56 -7.47 -1.93 -3.88
CA MET A 56 -8.10 -1.91 -5.19
C MET A 56 -7.46 -0.86 -6.07
N ARG A 57 -7.10 -1.25 -7.29
CA ARG A 57 -6.65 -0.33 -8.34
C ARG A 57 -7.74 0.71 -8.63
N ARG A 58 -7.32 1.95 -8.85
CA ARG A 58 -8.17 3.08 -9.22
C ARG A 58 -7.79 3.56 -10.61
N ASP A 59 -8.80 3.98 -11.37
CA ASP A 59 -8.60 4.57 -12.69
C ASP A 59 -7.81 5.88 -12.55
N GLY A 60 -6.74 6.02 -13.34
CA GLY A 60 -5.90 7.21 -13.33
C GLY A 60 -4.44 6.93 -13.70
N LEU A 61 -3.78 7.97 -14.23
CA LEU A 61 -2.34 8.01 -14.51
C LEU A 61 -1.69 9.08 -13.60
N PRO A 62 -0.63 8.76 -12.84
CA PRO A 62 -0.03 7.43 -12.65
C PRO A 62 -0.93 6.47 -11.84
N PRO A 63 -0.66 5.14 -11.85
CA PRO A 63 -1.46 4.16 -11.12
C PRO A 63 -1.63 4.50 -9.64
N ARG A 64 -2.87 4.37 -9.16
CA ARG A 64 -3.24 4.56 -7.76
C ARG A 64 -4.02 3.37 -7.24
N PHE A 65 -3.87 3.11 -5.95
CA PHE A 65 -4.48 1.99 -5.25
C PHE A 65 -5.07 2.48 -3.94
N SER A 66 -6.24 1.97 -3.56
CA SER A 66 -6.81 2.29 -2.24
C SER A 66 -7.46 1.10 -1.56
N LEU A 67 -7.31 1.09 -0.23
CA LEU A 67 -7.91 0.12 0.67
C LEU A 67 -8.88 0.87 1.57
N ARG A 68 -10.17 0.51 1.53
CA ARG A 68 -11.18 1.09 2.43
C ARG A 68 -11.23 0.24 3.71
N PHE A 69 -11.40 0.90 4.84
CA PHE A 69 -11.75 0.22 6.08
C PHE A 69 -13.27 0.10 6.14
N GLU A 70 -13.77 -1.09 6.49
CA GLU A 70 -15.17 -1.24 6.84
C GLU A 70 -15.47 -0.42 8.09
N ALA A 71 -16.69 0.12 8.13
CA ALA A 71 -17.17 1.00 9.21
C ALA A 71 -17.53 0.21 10.47
#